data_AF-A0A7K2FPL9-F1
#
_entry.id   AF-A0A7K2FPL9-F1
#
_cell.length_a   1.000
_cell.length_b   1.000
_cell.length_c   1.000
_cell.angle_alpha   90.00
_cell.angle_beta   90.00
_cell.angle_gamma   90.00
#
_symmetry.space_group_name_H-M   'P 1'
#
loop_
_entity.id
_entity.type
_entity.pdbx_description
1 polymer ?
#
loop_
_entity_poly.entity_id
_entity_poly.type
_entity_poly.pdbx_seq_one_letter_code
_entity_poly.pdbx_strand_id
1 'polypeptide(L)'
;MKFVKADWDTEVVGLLLDPRAYLAELPRLSADLPAGARSFAADPGHYDMAGAIRCVKDLELSGIHLATDKSGGLVLEFAPNKFKHDSGLRISYSGVTDFSVDYVHSINWMLVDTVLLDEIVPDRDGGCVHEIALTDASITVRCEDLHAVGEDAADRATS
;
A
#
# COMPACT_ATOMS: atom_id res chain seq x y z
N MET A 1 -7.70 8.42 -4.05
CA MET A 1 -6.73 8.20 -5.13
C MET A 1 -6.93 9.22 -6.23
N LYS A 2 -5.85 9.87 -6.65
CA LYS A 2 -5.83 10.94 -7.65
C LYS A 2 -5.45 10.44 -9.03
N PHE A 3 -4.49 9.52 -9.13
CA PHE A 3 -3.94 9.06 -10.42
C PHE A 3 -4.15 7.57 -10.67
N VAL A 4 -4.28 6.76 -9.62
CA VAL A 4 -4.55 5.32 -9.73
C VAL A 4 -6.04 5.05 -9.89
N LYS A 5 -6.38 4.06 -10.73
CA LYS A 5 -7.75 3.53 -10.87
C LYS A 5 -7.81 2.06 -10.45
N ALA A 6 -8.78 1.76 -9.58
CA ALA A 6 -9.13 0.43 -9.12
C ALA A 6 -10.67 0.32 -9.06
N ASP A 7 -11.28 0.13 -10.23
CA ASP A 7 -12.73 0.06 -10.37
C ASP A 7 -13.18 -1.37 -10.70
N TRP A 8 -14.25 -1.81 -10.04
CA TRP A 8 -14.96 -3.03 -10.41
C TRP A 8 -15.69 -2.81 -11.74
N ASP A 9 -15.29 -3.57 -12.76
CA ASP A 9 -15.97 -3.57 -14.05
C ASP A 9 -17.05 -4.66 -14.03
N THR A 10 -18.28 -4.30 -14.40
CA THR A 10 -19.40 -5.26 -14.49
C THR A 10 -19.59 -5.84 -15.88
N GLU A 11 -18.95 -5.27 -16.92
CA GLU A 11 -18.99 -5.72 -18.30
C GLU A 11 -17.81 -6.65 -18.65
N VAL A 12 -16.68 -6.47 -17.99
CA VAL A 12 -15.55 -7.42 -17.99
C VAL A 12 -15.61 -8.18 -16.67
N VAL A 13 -15.63 -9.51 -16.69
CA VAL A 13 -15.49 -10.31 -15.45
C VAL A 13 -14.07 -10.08 -14.90
N GLY A 14 -13.88 -9.04 -14.09
CA GLY A 14 -12.58 -8.66 -13.57
C GLY A 14 -12.50 -7.22 -13.06
N LEU A 15 -11.38 -6.92 -12.42
CA LEU A 15 -11.04 -5.61 -11.86
C LEU A 15 -10.04 -4.91 -12.78
N LEU A 16 -10.35 -3.70 -13.24
CA LEU A 16 -9.41 -2.91 -14.04
C LEU A 16 -8.45 -2.18 -13.10
N LEU A 17 -7.16 -2.54 -13.19
CA LEU A 17 -6.08 -1.89 -12.45
C LEU A 17 -5.16 -1.16 -13.43
N ASP A 18 -5.10 0.16 -13.34
CA ASP A 18 -4.32 0.99 -14.25
C ASP A 18 -3.44 2.00 -13.49
N PRO A 19 -2.14 1.69 -13.30
CA PRO A 19 -1.19 2.61 -12.66
C PRO A 19 -0.56 3.60 -13.66
N ARG A 20 -0.87 3.54 -14.97
CA ARG A 20 -0.09 4.27 -15.99
C ARG A 20 -0.09 5.78 -15.81
N ALA A 21 -1.23 6.35 -15.41
CA ALA A 21 -1.32 7.78 -15.14
C ALA A 21 -0.47 8.20 -13.94
N TYR A 22 -0.46 7.39 -12.88
CA TYR A 22 0.40 7.60 -11.73
C TYR A 22 1.89 7.46 -12.10
N LEU A 23 2.26 6.40 -12.82
CA LEU A 23 3.64 6.18 -13.28
C LEU A 23 4.16 7.30 -14.18
N ALA A 24 3.31 7.92 -15.00
CA ALA A 24 3.69 9.07 -15.82
C ALA A 24 3.98 10.33 -14.97
N GLU A 25 3.26 10.52 -13.86
CA GLU A 25 3.45 11.64 -12.94
C GLU A 25 4.53 11.39 -11.88
N LEU A 26 4.84 10.12 -11.60
CA LEU A 26 5.73 9.72 -10.51
C LEU A 26 7.11 10.40 -10.56
N PRO A 27 7.77 10.63 -11.71
CA PRO A 27 9.03 11.38 -11.75
C PRO A 27 8.90 12.80 -11.21
N ARG A 28 7.77 13.47 -11.48
CA ARG A 28 7.49 14.82 -10.97
C ARG A 28 7.16 14.79 -9.48
N LEU A 29 6.29 13.86 -9.06
CA LEU A 29 5.91 13.69 -7.65
C LEU A 29 7.11 13.33 -6.77
N SER A 30 7.98 12.45 -7.27
CA SER A 30 9.17 11.94 -6.57
C SER A 30 10.12 13.05 -6.13
N ALA A 31 10.16 14.19 -6.82
CA ALA A 31 10.99 15.32 -6.42
C ALA A 31 10.60 15.87 -5.04
N ASP A 32 9.30 15.84 -4.73
CA ASP A 32 8.70 16.42 -3.53
C ASP A 32 8.40 15.35 -2.46
N LEU A 33 8.56 14.06 -2.78
CA LEU A 33 8.35 12.97 -1.83
C LEU A 33 9.50 12.85 -0.81
N PRO A 34 9.19 12.50 0.45
CA PRO A 34 10.17 12.02 1.43
C PRO A 34 11.01 10.86 0.91
N ALA A 35 12.17 10.62 1.51
CA ALA A 35 13.15 9.69 0.96
C ALA A 35 12.63 8.24 0.93
N GLY A 36 11.98 7.79 2.01
CA GLY A 36 11.46 6.44 2.10
C GLY A 36 10.24 6.23 1.19
N ALA A 37 9.29 7.16 1.22
CA ALA A 37 8.14 7.21 0.31
C ALA A 37 8.56 7.15 -1.17
N ARG A 38 9.57 7.94 -1.55
CA ARG A 38 10.15 7.95 -2.89
C ARG A 38 10.79 6.61 -3.24
N SER A 39 11.59 6.05 -2.34
CA SER A 39 12.27 4.77 -2.57
C SER A 39 11.27 3.64 -2.78
N PHE A 40 10.17 3.65 -2.05
CA PHE A 40 9.12 2.65 -2.15
C PHE A 40 8.31 2.80 -3.44
N ALA A 41 7.74 3.98 -3.69
CA ALA A 41 6.92 4.23 -4.88
C ALA A 41 7.66 4.05 -6.20
N ALA A 42 8.97 4.36 -6.23
CA ALA A 42 9.80 4.29 -7.42
C ALA A 42 10.53 2.94 -7.59
N ASP A 43 10.30 1.93 -6.73
CA ASP A 43 10.87 0.61 -6.96
C ASP A 43 10.32 0.04 -8.29
N PRO A 44 11.19 -0.35 -9.25
CA PRO A 44 10.74 -0.82 -10.56
C PRO A 44 9.80 -2.04 -10.50
N GLY A 45 9.86 -2.84 -9.43
CA GLY A 45 9.00 -4.01 -9.23
C GLY A 45 7.64 -3.68 -8.63
N HIS A 46 7.44 -2.48 -8.07
CA HIS A 46 6.25 -2.11 -7.30
C HIS A 46 4.95 -2.21 -8.11
N TYR A 47 4.98 -1.75 -9.37
CA TYR A 47 3.84 -1.75 -10.29
C TYR A 47 3.96 -2.77 -11.44
N ASP A 48 4.95 -3.67 -11.41
CA ASP A 48 5.09 -4.73 -12.40
C ASP A 48 4.21 -5.94 -12.05
N MET A 49 2.93 -5.83 -12.41
CA MET A 49 1.91 -6.86 -12.16
C MET A 49 2.14 -8.17 -12.92
N ALA A 50 2.97 -8.15 -13.98
CA ALA A 50 3.16 -9.29 -14.87
C ALA A 50 4.37 -10.15 -14.49
N GLY A 51 5.38 -9.57 -13.84
CA GLY A 51 6.69 -10.21 -13.70
C GLY A 51 7.36 -10.10 -12.33
N ALA A 52 6.87 -9.30 -11.38
CA ALA A 52 7.63 -8.99 -10.17
C ALA A 52 7.09 -9.64 -8.88
N ILE A 53 7.99 -10.31 -8.17
CA ILE A 53 7.82 -10.78 -6.78
C ILE A 53 7.64 -9.60 -5.80
N ARG A 54 8.06 -8.39 -6.20
CA ARG A 54 8.02 -7.16 -5.39
C ARG A 54 6.82 -6.26 -5.68
N CYS A 55 5.88 -6.72 -6.50
CA CYS A 55 4.64 -5.99 -6.74
C CYS A 55 3.77 -5.99 -5.48
N VAL A 56 3.07 -4.90 -5.21
CA VAL A 56 2.14 -4.85 -4.06
C VAL A 56 0.84 -5.59 -4.31
N LYS A 57 0.49 -5.82 -5.59
CA LYS A 57 -0.79 -6.41 -5.98
C LYS A 57 -0.96 -7.81 -5.41
N ASP A 58 -2.12 -8.06 -4.81
CA ASP A 58 -2.55 -9.31 -4.17
C ASP A 58 -1.86 -9.63 -2.82
N LEU A 59 -1.03 -8.73 -2.28
CA LEU A 59 -0.58 -8.83 -0.89
C LEU A 59 -1.78 -8.78 0.07
N GLU A 60 -1.79 -9.66 1.06
CA GLU A 60 -2.90 -9.88 1.99
C GLU A 60 -2.73 -9.00 3.24
N LEU A 61 -3.66 -8.10 3.54
CA LEU A 61 -3.60 -7.31 4.77
C LEU A 61 -3.70 -8.22 6.00
N SER A 62 -2.64 -8.27 6.80
CA SER A 62 -2.49 -9.21 7.90
C SER A 62 -2.34 -8.57 9.28
N GLY A 63 -1.98 -7.29 9.33
CA GLY A 63 -1.82 -6.56 10.59
C GLY A 63 -1.85 -5.04 10.40
N ILE A 64 -2.47 -4.36 11.38
CA ILE A 64 -2.46 -2.91 11.52
C ILE A 64 -2.09 -2.63 12.98
N HIS A 65 -0.94 -2.00 13.21
CA HIS A 65 -0.41 -1.73 14.53
C HIS A 65 -0.24 -0.24 14.75
N LEU A 66 -1.12 0.37 15.54
CA LEU A 66 -1.02 1.77 15.93
C LEU A 66 -0.26 1.91 17.25
N ALA A 67 0.67 2.86 17.30
CA ALA A 67 1.35 3.20 18.54
C ALA A 67 0.38 3.88 19.52
N THR A 68 0.35 3.38 20.77
CA THR A 68 -0.54 3.89 21.83
C THR A 68 0.11 4.99 22.69
N ASP A 69 1.38 5.29 22.46
CA ASP A 69 2.22 6.21 23.21
C ASP A 69 2.27 7.63 22.63
N LYS A 70 1.41 7.92 21.63
CA LYS A 70 1.38 9.19 20.87
C LYS A 70 2.66 9.49 20.08
N SER A 71 3.52 8.51 19.84
CA SER A 71 4.69 8.65 18.95
C SER A 71 4.32 8.95 17.49
N GLY A 72 3.07 8.68 17.10
CA GLY A 72 2.63 8.79 15.70
C GLY A 72 3.20 7.66 14.83
N GLY A 73 3.57 6.52 15.41
CA GLY A 73 3.96 5.32 14.67
C GLY A 73 2.74 4.52 14.22
N LEU A 74 2.78 4.05 12.97
CA LEU A 74 1.85 3.05 12.42
C LEU A 74 2.68 2.00 11.70
N VAL A 75 2.28 0.74 11.81
CA VAL A 75 2.81 -0.34 10.97
C VAL A 75 1.66 -1.06 10.28
N LEU A 76 1.77 -1.19 8.96
CA LEU A 76 0.94 -2.09 8.17
C LEU A 76 1.76 -3.34 7.80
N GLU A 77 1.16 -4.51 7.98
CA GLU A 77 1.75 -5.80 7.67
C GLU A 77 0.93 -6.51 6.61
N PHE A 78 1.57 -6.91 5.53
CA PHE A 78 0.96 -7.68 4.46
C PHE A 78 1.63 -9.05 4.33
N ALA A 79 0.82 -10.10 4.31
CA ALA A 79 1.28 -11.46 4.06
C ALA A 79 1.46 -11.70 2.55
N PRO A 80 2.40 -12.57 2.15
CA PRO A 80 2.55 -12.95 0.76
C PRO A 80 1.35 -13.74 0.27
N ASN A 81 0.85 -13.42 -0.93
CA ASN A 81 0.03 -14.37 -1.68
C ASN A 81 0.91 -15.55 -2.10
N LYS A 82 0.59 -16.75 -1.61
CA LYS A 82 1.37 -18.00 -1.82
C LYS A 82 1.64 -18.37 -3.28
N PHE A 83 0.91 -17.80 -4.22
CA PHE A 83 1.07 -18.05 -5.66
C PHE A 83 1.89 -16.98 -6.39
N LYS A 84 2.14 -15.82 -5.77
CA LYS A 84 2.72 -14.65 -6.43
C LYS A 84 3.93 -14.04 -5.71
N HIS A 85 4.01 -14.18 -4.40
CA HIS A 85 5.02 -13.52 -3.59
C HIS A 85 5.78 -14.54 -2.74
N ASP A 86 7.10 -14.39 -2.70
CA ASP A 86 7.98 -15.19 -1.83
C ASP A 86 8.11 -14.58 -0.43
N SER A 87 7.80 -13.29 -0.29
CA SER A 87 7.91 -12.49 0.94
C SER A 87 6.68 -11.62 1.15
N GLY A 88 6.32 -11.37 2.41
CA GLY A 88 5.36 -10.34 2.78
C GLY A 88 5.95 -8.94 2.65
N LEU A 89 5.19 -7.94 3.10
CA LEU A 89 5.60 -6.55 3.12
C LEU A 89 5.26 -5.94 4.48
N ARG A 90 6.23 -5.29 5.10
CA ARG A 90 6.02 -4.46 6.28
C ARG A 90 6.29 -3.01 5.92
N ILE A 91 5.30 -2.14 6.17
CA ILE A 91 5.42 -0.71 5.98
C ILE A 91 5.31 -0.02 7.34
N SER A 92 6.39 0.63 7.75
CA SER A 92 6.45 1.44 8.97
C SER A 92 6.33 2.91 8.61
N TYR A 93 5.38 3.61 9.22
CA TYR A 93 5.13 5.03 9.00
C TYR A 93 5.57 5.83 10.22
N SER A 94 6.20 6.98 9.98
CA SER A 94 6.60 7.94 11.01
C SER A 94 5.84 9.25 10.89
N GLY A 95 5.59 9.91 12.02
CA GLY A 95 4.91 11.21 12.04
C GLY A 95 3.49 11.13 11.49
N VAL A 96 2.76 10.03 11.77
CA VAL A 96 1.39 9.85 11.30
C VAL A 96 0.49 10.90 11.94
N THR A 97 -0.19 11.67 11.09
CA THR A 97 -1.14 12.71 11.50
C THR A 97 -2.59 12.33 11.21
N ASP A 98 -2.80 11.41 10.27
CA ASP A 98 -4.13 10.90 9.91
C ASP A 98 -4.02 9.45 9.42
N PHE A 99 -4.97 8.62 9.86
CA PHE A 99 -5.11 7.22 9.46
C PHE A 99 -6.58 6.86 9.39
N SER A 100 -7.02 6.34 8.24
CA SER A 100 -8.38 5.84 8.04
C SER A 100 -8.38 4.49 7.34
N VAL A 101 -9.42 3.70 7.64
CA VAL A 101 -9.81 2.52 6.88
C VAL A 101 -11.28 2.67 6.51
N ASP A 102 -11.55 2.77 5.22
CA ASP A 102 -12.87 3.05 4.68
C ASP A 102 -13.38 1.80 3.93
N TYR A 103 -14.40 1.13 4.49
CA TYR A 103 -14.99 -0.07 3.88
C TYR A 103 -16.12 0.30 2.92
N VAL A 104 -16.10 -0.27 1.71
CA VAL A 104 -17.10 0.00 0.67
C VAL A 104 -18.36 -0.86 0.87
N HIS A 105 -18.22 -2.06 1.44
CA HIS A 105 -19.30 -3.00 1.71
C HIS A 105 -19.36 -3.42 3.18
N SER A 106 -20.46 -4.06 3.59
CA SER A 106 -20.54 -4.70 4.90
C SER A 106 -19.44 -5.76 5.04
N ILE A 107 -18.63 -5.66 6.10
CA ILE A 107 -17.47 -6.51 6.37
C ILE A 107 -17.83 -7.99 6.17
N ASN A 108 -17.23 -8.61 5.15
CA ASN A 108 -17.24 -10.06 5.03
C ASN A 108 -16.02 -10.61 5.77
N TRP A 109 -16.19 -10.90 7.06
CA TRP A 109 -15.16 -11.41 7.97
C TRP A 109 -14.46 -12.72 7.51
N MET A 110 -14.96 -13.36 6.45
CA MET A 110 -14.38 -14.59 5.90
C MET A 110 -13.37 -14.35 4.77
N LEU A 111 -13.25 -13.12 4.24
CA LEU A 111 -12.32 -12.79 3.17
C LEU A 111 -11.22 -11.87 3.69
N VAL A 112 -9.98 -12.19 3.34
CA VAL A 112 -8.82 -11.33 3.62
C VAL A 112 -8.78 -10.24 2.56
N ASP A 113 -8.71 -8.99 2.98
CA ASP A 113 -8.53 -7.88 2.06
C ASP A 113 -7.16 -7.94 1.39
N THR A 114 -7.16 -7.89 0.06
CA THR A 114 -5.92 -7.91 -0.73
C THR A 114 -5.69 -6.60 -1.43
N VAL A 115 -4.42 -6.21 -1.53
CA VAL A 115 -4.03 -4.98 -2.20
C VAL A 115 -4.34 -5.06 -3.69
N LEU A 116 -5.07 -4.07 -4.18
CA LEU A 116 -5.34 -3.89 -5.59
C LEU A 116 -4.23 -3.08 -6.23
N LEU A 117 -4.05 -1.86 -5.71
CA LEU A 117 -3.02 -0.89 -6.07
C LEU A 117 -2.85 0.10 -4.91
N ASP A 118 -1.77 0.86 -4.93
CA ASP A 118 -1.56 1.98 -4.03
C ASP A 118 -1.04 3.21 -4.79
N GLU A 119 -1.08 4.34 -4.12
CA GLU A 119 -0.64 5.63 -4.62
C GLU A 119 0.01 6.43 -3.49
N ILE A 120 1.14 7.08 -3.77
CA ILE A 120 1.81 7.95 -2.80
C ILE A 120 1.98 9.34 -3.41
N VAL A 121 1.40 10.34 -2.76
CA VAL A 121 1.48 11.74 -3.21
C VAL A 121 2.12 12.61 -2.14
N PRO A 122 2.90 13.64 -2.52
CA PRO A 122 3.40 14.64 -1.59
C PRO A 122 2.23 15.35 -0.90
N ASP A 123 2.39 15.61 0.39
CA ASP A 123 1.41 16.39 1.14
C ASP A 123 1.75 17.89 1.15
N ARG A 124 0.72 18.73 1.28
CA ARG A 124 0.84 20.20 1.22
C ARG A 124 1.71 20.77 2.35
N ASP A 125 1.67 20.14 3.51
CA ASP A 125 2.37 20.59 4.72
C ASP A 125 3.72 19.87 4.91
N GLY A 126 4.20 19.15 3.88
CA GLY A 126 5.36 18.27 3.93
C GLY A 126 4.97 16.82 4.25
N GLY A 127 5.87 15.88 3.96
CA GLY A 127 5.56 14.46 4.08
C GLY A 127 4.81 13.90 2.87
N CYS A 128 4.00 12.87 3.09
CA CYS A 128 3.20 12.24 2.04
C CYS A 128 1.87 11.68 2.53
N VAL A 129 0.97 11.45 1.56
CA VAL A 129 -0.24 10.66 1.74
C VAL A 129 -0.06 9.36 0.96
N HIS A 130 -0.20 8.24 1.65
CA HIS A 130 -0.23 6.90 1.06
C HIS A 130 -1.67 6.39 1.07
N GLU A 131 -2.22 6.20 -0.12
CA GLU A 131 -3.55 5.62 -0.32
C GLU A 131 -3.38 4.19 -0.85
N ILE A 132 -4.05 3.22 -0.23
CA ILE A 132 -4.01 1.81 -0.63
C ILE A 132 -5.44 1.37 -0.92
N ALA A 133 -5.70 0.91 -2.13
CA ALA A 133 -6.96 0.29 -2.51
C ALA A 133 -6.87 -1.20 -2.21
N LEU A 134 -7.84 -1.72 -1.47
CA LEU A 134 -8.04 -3.12 -1.17
C LEU A 134 -9.31 -3.62 -1.88
N THR A 135 -9.51 -4.93 -1.88
CA THR A 135 -10.69 -5.58 -2.48
C THR A 135 -12.03 -5.02 -2.00
N ASP A 136 -12.18 -4.77 -0.68
CA ASP A 136 -13.43 -4.27 -0.10
C ASP A 136 -13.26 -3.00 0.75
N ALA A 137 -12.06 -2.43 0.78
CA ALA A 137 -11.74 -1.25 1.58
C ALA A 137 -10.67 -0.37 0.93
N SER A 138 -10.45 0.81 1.50
CA SER A 138 -9.25 1.60 1.27
C SER A 138 -8.59 1.98 2.58
N ILE A 139 -7.27 2.09 2.57
CA ILE A 139 -6.48 2.64 3.66
C ILE A 139 -5.90 3.97 3.21
N THR A 140 -5.98 4.98 4.08
CA THR A 140 -5.27 6.25 3.89
C THR A 140 -4.36 6.49 5.07
N VAL A 141 -3.09 6.82 4.80
CA VAL A 141 -2.11 7.24 5.81
C VAL A 141 -1.50 8.57 5.41
N ARG A 142 -1.64 9.59 6.25
CA ARG A 142 -0.88 10.85 6.14
C ARG A 142 0.27 10.82 7.13
N CYS A 143 1.50 10.95 6.64
CA CYS A 143 2.70 10.73 7.44
C CYS A 143 3.84 11.64 6.99
N GLU A 144 4.88 11.73 7.83
CA GLU A 144 6.13 12.43 7.50
C GLU A 144 6.97 11.64 6.50
N ASP A 145 7.10 10.33 6.70
CA ASP A 145 7.76 9.40 5.79
C ASP A 145 7.31 7.96 6.11
N LEU A 146 7.70 7.02 5.24
CA LEU A 146 7.48 5.59 5.42
C LEU A 146 8.76 4.81 5.11
N HIS A 147 8.86 3.60 5.65
CA HIS A 147 9.92 2.66 5.36
C HIS A 147 9.32 1.28 5.11
N ALA A 148 9.61 0.72 3.94
CA ALA A 148 9.07 -0.56 3.49
C ALA A 148 10.18 -1.62 3.44
N VAL A 149 9.91 -2.79 4.01
CA VAL A 149 10.81 -3.95 3.95
C VAL A 149 10.02 -5.18 3.52
N GLY A 150 10.65 -6.02 2.69
CA GLY A 150 10.14 -7.38 2.47
C GLY A 150 10.31 -8.20 3.74
N GLU A 151 9.26 -8.89 4.17
CA GLU A 151 9.34 -9.87 5.27
C GLU A 151 9.49 -11.26 4.67
N ASP A 152 10.63 -11.90 4.86
CA ASP A 152 10.78 -13.31 4.52
C ASP A 152 9.77 -14.13 5.35
N ALA A 153 9.13 -15.12 4.73
CA ALA A 153 8.11 -15.94 5.39
C ALA A 153 8.59 -16.66 6.68
N ALA A 154 9.91 -16.72 6.91
CA ALA A 154 10.54 -17.33 8.07
C ALA A 154 10.52 -16.45 9.34
N ASP A 155 10.44 -15.12 9.23
CA ASP A 155 10.56 -14.22 10.39
C ASP A 155 9.28 -14.13 11.24
N ARG A 156 8.15 -14.65 10.73
CA ARG A 156 6.86 -14.69 11.47
C ARG A 156 6.79 -15.78 12.55
N ALA A 157 7.76 -16.69 12.65
CA ALA A 157 7.74 -17.78 13.63
C ALA A 157 8.25 -17.38 15.03
N THR A 158 8.72 -16.14 15.21
CA THR A 158 9.42 -15.71 16.45
C THR A 158 8.90 -14.43 17.09
N SER A 159 7.79 -13.85 16.61
CA SER A 159 7.22 -12.62 17.18
C SER A 159 5.87 -12.81 17.86
#